data_AF-A0A256WBX2-F1
#
_entry.id   AF-A0A256WBX2-F1
#
_cell.length_a   1.000
_cell.length_b   1.000
_cell.length_c   1.000
_cell.angle_alpha   90.00
_cell.angle_beta   90.00
_cell.angle_gamma   90.00
#
_symmetry.space_group_name_H-M   'P 1'
#
loop_
_entity.id
_entity.type
_entity.pdbx_description
1 polymer ?
#
loop_
_entity_poly.entity_id
_entity_poly.type
_entity_poly.pdbx_seq_one_letter_code
_entity_poly.pdbx_strand_id
1 'polypeptide(L)'
;MANCPAQYYESLRWIPIKAYPNPVREGKVTLEFENTKHHQFMELRCYNNFGHEIHWQKIYKGQQDIDVDVSAWGKGVYIAVIYSNGGVMGKVKFVVEGGGR
;
A
#
# COMPACT_ATOMS: atom_id res chain seq x y z
N MET A 1 5.07 -20.39 3.33
CA MET A 1 4.98 -21.41 4.39
C MET A 1 5.88 -20.98 5.54
N ALA A 2 5.34 -20.79 6.75
CA ALA A 2 6.12 -20.56 7.96
C ALA A 2 6.35 -21.92 8.62
N ASN A 3 7.61 -22.28 8.88
CA ASN A 3 7.99 -23.64 9.27
C ASN A 3 8.10 -23.83 10.80
N CYS A 4 7.77 -22.80 11.60
CA CYS A 4 7.57 -22.94 13.04
C CYS A 4 6.65 -21.82 13.60
N PRO A 5 6.02 -22.00 14.78
CA PRO A 5 5.10 -21.02 15.36
C PRO A 5 5.70 -19.62 15.55
N ALA A 6 6.99 -19.51 15.89
CA ALA A 6 7.67 -18.23 16.06
C ALA A 6 7.70 -17.42 14.75
N GLN A 7 8.00 -18.07 13.62
CA GLN A 7 8.00 -17.43 12.30
C GLN A 7 6.59 -16.95 11.91
N TYR A 8 5.56 -17.71 12.28
CA TYR A 8 4.17 -17.29 12.07
C TYR A 8 3.86 -15.99 12.82
N TYR A 9 4.13 -15.92 14.12
CA TYR A 9 3.85 -14.69 14.90
C TYR A 9 4.70 -13.49 14.47
N GLU A 10 5.96 -13.70 14.08
CA GLU A 10 6.79 -12.62 13.51
C GLU A 10 6.20 -12.09 12.19
N SER A 11 5.63 -12.96 11.35
CA SER A 11 4.99 -12.52 10.10
C SER A 11 3.79 -11.60 10.33
N LEU A 12 3.07 -11.76 11.46
CA LEU A 12 1.93 -10.93 11.82
C LEU A 12 2.32 -9.50 12.22
N ARG A 13 3.62 -9.22 12.41
CA ARG A 13 4.13 -7.87 12.71
C ARG A 13 4.22 -6.98 11.47
N TRP A 14 4.13 -7.55 10.28
CA TRP A 14 4.20 -6.83 9.02
C TRP A 14 2.83 -6.83 8.36
N ILE A 15 2.59 -5.80 7.56
CA ILE A 15 1.42 -5.67 6.69
C ILE A 15 1.93 -5.85 5.26
N PRO A 16 2.02 -7.08 4.73
CA PRO A 16 2.26 -7.31 3.31
C PRO A 16 1.29 -6.47 2.49
N ILE A 17 1.79 -5.81 1.45
CA ILE A 17 1.02 -4.98 0.55
C ILE A 17 1.36 -5.32 -0.90
N LYS A 18 0.33 -5.43 -1.75
CA LYS A 18 0.44 -5.64 -3.20
C LYS A 18 -0.33 -4.54 -3.91
N ALA A 19 0.17 -4.15 -5.09
CA ALA A 19 -0.50 -3.19 -5.96
C ALA A 19 -0.91 -3.89 -7.26
N TYR A 20 -2.17 -3.74 -7.65
CA TYR A 20 -2.64 -4.22 -8.95
C TYR A 20 -3.72 -3.29 -9.55
N PRO A 21 -3.75 -3.13 -10.88
CA PRO A 21 -2.71 -3.54 -11.81
C PRO A 21 -1.40 -2.77 -11.57
N ASN A 22 -0.27 -3.37 -11.94
CA ASN A 22 1.04 -2.72 -11.86
C ASN A 22 1.87 -3.17 -13.08
N PRO A 23 2.03 -2.35 -14.12
CA PRO A 23 1.69 -0.91 -14.17
C PRO A 23 0.18 -0.61 -14.18
N VAL A 24 -0.18 0.57 -13.65
CA VAL A 24 -1.52 1.14 -13.69
C VAL A 24 -1.68 1.93 -14.98
N ARG A 25 -2.59 1.47 -15.83
CA ARG A 25 -2.84 2.08 -17.15
C ARG A 25 -3.81 3.25 -17.06
N GLU A 26 -4.88 3.13 -16.28
CA GLU A 26 -5.91 4.15 -16.16
C GLU A 26 -6.70 4.02 -14.85
N GLY A 27 -7.32 5.12 -14.41
CA GLY A 27 -8.27 5.13 -13.30
C GLY A 27 -7.60 4.93 -11.94
N LYS A 28 -7.55 3.68 -11.50
CA LYS A 28 -7.26 3.33 -10.11
C LYS A 28 -6.23 2.22 -9.98
N VAL A 29 -5.53 2.23 -8.85
CA VAL A 29 -4.76 1.09 -8.35
C VAL A 29 -5.45 0.53 -7.12
N THR A 30 -5.61 -0.79 -7.06
CA THR A 30 -6.01 -1.47 -5.84
C THR A 30 -4.75 -1.84 -5.06
N LEU A 31 -4.72 -1.45 -3.79
CA LEU A 31 -3.68 -1.84 -2.84
C LEU A 31 -4.29 -2.85 -1.88
N GLU A 32 -3.92 -4.13 -2.04
CA GLU A 32 -4.34 -5.22 -1.16
C GLU A 32 -3.33 -5.38 -0.04
N PHE A 33 -3.81 -5.62 1.18
CA PHE A 33 -3.00 -5.76 2.38
C PHE A 33 -3.45 -6.91 3.28
N GLU A 34 -2.48 -7.53 3.93
CA GLU A 34 -2.67 -8.64 4.87
C GLU A 34 -2.45 -8.18 6.33
N ASN A 35 -2.83 -9.01 7.29
CA ASN A 35 -2.57 -8.82 8.74
C ASN A 35 -3.12 -7.56 9.42
N THR A 36 -3.88 -6.69 8.74
CA THR A 36 -4.42 -5.44 9.32
C THR A 36 -5.22 -5.62 10.62
N LYS A 37 -5.79 -6.80 10.87
CA LYS A 37 -6.47 -7.15 12.13
C LYS A 37 -5.54 -7.14 13.36
N HIS A 38 -4.22 -7.26 13.16
CA HIS A 38 -3.20 -7.27 14.21
C HIS A 38 -2.61 -5.87 14.51
N HIS A 39 -3.03 -4.86 13.75
CA HIS A 39 -2.48 -3.52 13.80
C HIS A 39 -3.54 -2.48 14.20
N GLN A 40 -3.07 -1.30 14.62
CA GLN A 40 -3.92 -0.17 15.03
C GLN A 40 -3.39 1.15 14.48
N PHE A 41 -4.26 2.16 14.43
CA PHE A 41 -3.95 3.50 13.93
C PHE A 41 -3.18 3.46 12.60
N MET A 42 -3.76 2.73 11.64
CA MET A 42 -3.13 2.51 10.36
C MET A 42 -3.50 3.60 9.36
N GLU A 43 -2.53 3.97 8.55
CA GLU A 43 -2.70 4.91 7.46
C GLU A 43 -1.86 4.45 6.26
N LEU A 44 -2.45 4.62 5.08
CA LEU A 44 -1.77 4.53 3.80
C LEU A 44 -1.29 5.92 3.40
N ARG A 45 -0.04 6.01 2.97
CA ARG A 45 0.52 7.19 2.31
C ARG A 45 1.15 6.78 0.99
N CYS A 46 0.89 7.54 -0.06
CA CYS A 46 1.56 7.37 -1.34
C CYS A 46 2.50 8.54 -1.60
N TYR A 47 3.69 8.22 -2.10
CA TYR A 47 4.74 9.17 -2.43
C TYR A 47 5.10 9.06 -3.90
N ASN A 48 5.41 10.19 -4.54
CA ASN A 48 6.06 10.18 -5.85
C ASN A 48 7.56 9.85 -5.72
N ASN A 49 8.26 9.73 -6.85
CA ASN A 49 9.69 9.42 -6.90
C ASN A 49 10.61 10.49 -6.27
N PHE A 50 10.13 11.71 -6.06
CA PHE A 50 10.84 12.77 -5.35
C PHE A 50 10.62 12.72 -3.83
N GLY A 51 9.80 11.79 -3.34
CA GLY A 51 9.47 11.65 -1.92
C GLY A 51 8.37 12.59 -1.44
N HIS A 52 7.67 13.29 -2.34
CA HIS A 52 6.51 14.10 -1.95
C HIS A 52 5.30 13.20 -1.70
N GLU A 53 4.63 13.40 -0.57
CA GLU A 53 3.34 12.78 -0.29
C GLU A 53 2.27 13.36 -1.23
N ILE A 54 1.55 12.49 -1.93
CA ILE A 54 0.52 12.89 -2.91
C ILE A 54 -0.87 12.35 -2.57
N HIS A 55 -0.94 11.40 -1.63
CA HIS A 55 -2.18 10.80 -1.18
C HIS A 55 -2.01 10.25 0.22
N TRP A 56 -3.05 10.42 1.03
CA TRP A 56 -3.16 9.88 2.38
C TRP A 56 -4.57 9.33 2.57
N GLN A 57 -4.68 8.18 3.23
CA GLN A 57 -5.96 7.64 3.64
C GLN A 57 -5.83 6.74 4.88
N LYS A 58 -6.85 6.76 5.74
CA LYS A 58 -6.95 5.85 6.88
C LYS A 58 -7.24 4.42 6.42
N ILE A 59 -6.56 3.44 7.03
CA ILE A 59 -6.90 2.02 6.90
C ILE A 59 -7.63 1.56 8.17
N TYR A 60 -8.80 0.94 8.00
CA TYR A 60 -9.56 0.40 9.12
C TYR A 60 -9.07 -0.99 9.51
N LYS A 61 -9.23 -1.32 10.80
CA LYS A 61 -8.85 -2.64 11.33
C LYS A 61 -9.63 -3.74 10.59
N GLY A 62 -8.91 -4.72 10.05
CA GLY A 62 -9.50 -5.83 9.29
C GLY A 62 -9.84 -5.52 7.84
N GLN A 63 -9.67 -4.27 7.37
CA GLN A 63 -9.74 -3.94 5.95
C GLN A 63 -8.66 -4.72 5.19
N GLN A 64 -8.97 -5.17 3.97
CA GLN A 64 -8.06 -6.00 3.17
C GLN A 64 -7.58 -5.34 1.89
N ASP A 65 -8.23 -4.26 1.45
CA ASP A 65 -7.83 -3.53 0.25
C ASP A 65 -8.31 -2.08 0.30
N ILE A 66 -7.74 -1.26 -0.59
CA ILE A 66 -8.19 0.10 -0.86
C ILE A 66 -7.94 0.46 -2.32
N ASP A 67 -8.93 1.10 -2.95
CA ASP A 67 -8.79 1.66 -4.28
C ASP A 67 -8.29 3.11 -4.18
N VAL A 68 -7.17 3.40 -4.83
CA VAL A 68 -6.62 4.75 -4.95
C VAL A 68 -6.83 5.24 -6.38
N ASP A 69 -7.55 6.34 -6.53
CA ASP A 69 -7.67 7.04 -7.81
C ASP A 69 -6.33 7.73 -8.15
N VAL A 70 -5.74 7.31 -9.26
CA VAL A 70 -4.46 7.83 -9.77
C VAL A 70 -4.64 8.58 -11.09
N SER A 71 -5.88 8.87 -11.49
CA SER A 71 -6.18 9.51 -12.78
C SER A 71 -5.53 10.88 -12.95
N ALA A 72 -5.34 11.60 -11.83
CA ALA A 72 -4.69 12.91 -11.81
C ALA A 72 -3.16 12.83 -11.60
N TRP A 73 -2.60 11.64 -11.41
CA TRP A 73 -1.18 11.48 -11.13
C TRP A 73 -0.38 11.48 -12.43
N GLY A 74 0.79 12.11 -12.40
CA GLY A 74 1.72 12.08 -13.53
C GLY A 74 2.23 10.66 -13.79
N LYS A 75 2.70 10.41 -15.01
CA LYS A 75 3.39 9.14 -15.31
C LYS A 75 4.64 9.03 -14.44
N GLY A 76 4.87 7.85 -13.84
CA GLY A 76 6.05 7.66 -13.00
C GLY A 76 5.95 6.52 -12.00
N VAL A 77 6.99 6.40 -11.17
CA VAL A 77 7.07 5.44 -10.06
C VAL A 77 6.53 6.08 -8.80
N TYR A 78 5.68 5.34 -8.10
CA TYR A 78 5.07 5.71 -6.83
C TYR A 78 5.35 4.64 -5.78
N ILE A 79 5.37 5.07 -4.52
CA ILE A 79 5.60 4.20 -3.37
C ILE A 79 4.40 4.34 -2.44
N ALA A 80 3.64 3.27 -2.26
CA ALA A 80 2.62 3.16 -1.22
C ALA A 80 3.27 2.60 0.05
N VAL A 81 3.03 3.26 1.19
CA VAL A 81 3.58 2.90 2.50
C VAL A 81 2.44 2.82 3.50
N ILE A 82 2.37 1.72 4.24
CA ILE A 82 1.45 1.56 5.36
C ILE A 82 2.21 1.84 6.65
N TYR A 83 1.69 2.79 7.42
CA TYR A 83 2.13 3.07 8.78
C TYR A 83 1.15 2.45 9.78
N SER A 84 1.66 2.04 10.94
CA SER A 84 0.87 1.69 12.13
C SER A 84 1.57 2.26 13.36
N ASN A 85 0.85 3.02 14.19
CA ASN A 85 1.43 3.73 15.33
C ASN A 85 2.66 4.59 14.96
N GLY A 86 2.65 5.19 13.76
CA GLY A 86 3.76 6.00 13.23
C GLY A 86 4.97 5.22 12.70
N GLY A 87 5.01 3.89 12.86
CA GLY A 87 6.05 3.04 12.29
C GLY A 87 5.66 2.45 10.93
N VAL A 88 6.63 2.27 10.03
CA VAL A 88 6.41 1.63 8.72
C VAL A 88 6.22 0.13 8.88
N MET A 89 5.09 -0.40 8.42
CA MET A 89 4.74 -1.83 8.51
C MET A 89 4.64 -2.54 7.15
N GLY A 90 4.54 -1.79 6.06
CA GLY A 90 4.43 -2.34 4.72
C GLY A 90 4.75 -1.29 3.67
N LYS A 91 5.30 -1.71 2.53
CA LYS A 91 5.50 -0.82 1.38
C LYS A 91 5.48 -1.59 0.06
N VAL A 92 4.97 -0.95 -0.99
CA VAL A 92 5.02 -1.45 -2.37
C VAL A 92 5.34 -0.32 -3.34
N LYS A 93 6.07 -0.64 -4.40
CA LYS A 93 6.30 0.26 -5.54
C LYS A 93 5.35 -0.10 -6.67
N PHE A 94 4.79 0.90 -7.31
CA PHE A 94 3.98 0.71 -8.52
C PHE A 94 4.23 1.82 -9.53
N VAL A 95 3.94 1.52 -10.78
CA VAL A 95 4.13 2.43 -11.91
C VAL A 95 2.77 2.91 -12.39
N VAL A 96 2.63 4.22 -12.60
CA VAL A 96 1.50 4.80 -13.33
C VAL A 96 2.00 5.16 -14.73
N GLU A 97 1.39 4.57 -15.76
CA GLU A 97 1.74 4.82 -17.17
C GLU A 97 0.87 5.91 -17.81
N GLY A 98 -0.16 6.36 -17.08
CA GLY A 98 -1.10 7.40 -17.46
C GLY A 98 -2.12 6.91 -18.49
N GLY A 99 -3.40 7.12 -18.17
CA GLY A 99 -4.49 6.96 -19.12
C GLY A 99 -4.35 8.03 -20.19
N GLY A 100 -4.16 7.61 -21.43
CA GLY A 100 -4.14 8.53 -22.57
C GLY A 100 -5.44 9.33 -22.62
N ARG A 101 -5.33 10.62 -22.91
CA ARG A 101 -6.24 11.17 -23.91
C ARG A 101 -5.85 10.59 -25.26
#